data_AF-A0A8K0CK67-F1
#
_entry.id   AF-A0A8K0CK67-F1
#
_cell.length_a   1.000
_cell.length_b   1.000
_cell.length_c   1.000
_cell.angle_alpha   90.00
_cell.angle_beta   90.00
_cell.angle_gamma   90.00
#
_symmetry.space_group_name_H-M   'P 1'
#
loop_
_entity.id
_entity.type
_entity.pdbx_description
1 polymer ?
#
loop_
_entity_poly.entity_id
_entity_poly.type
_entity_poly.pdbx_seq_one_letter_code
_entity_poly.pdbx_strand_id
1 'polypeptide(L)'
;HSYQNKVRHVILFICVTLELAFVCIPANYITSEAMAVSDAVYYSNWYSHHCPSLKVPLLLIMQRSQNEITLKGGGLVTINAGTVVN
;
A
#
# COMPACT_ATOMS: atom_id res chain seq x y z
N HIS A 1 -0.13 13.17 37.79
CA HIS A 1 -0.89 12.16 37.02
C HIS A 1 -1.03 12.49 35.52
N SER A 2 -1.26 13.75 35.12
CA SER A 2 -1.44 14.13 33.69
C SER A 2 -0.18 13.95 32.80
N TYR A 3 1.03 14.19 33.33
CA TYR A 3 2.29 14.07 32.57
C TYR A 3 2.60 12.61 32.16
N GLN A 4 2.35 11.66 33.06
CA GLN A 4 2.58 10.22 32.82
C GLN A 4 1.77 9.68 31.63
N ASN A 5 0.54 10.16 31.47
CA ASN A 5 -0.33 9.75 30.36
C ASN A 5 0.22 10.24 29.01
N LYS A 6 0.70 11.49 28.94
CA LYS A 6 1.29 12.05 27.71
C LYS A 6 2.51 11.25 27.27
N VAL A 7 3.41 10.93 28.20
CA VAL A 7 4.60 10.12 27.92
C VAL A 7 4.21 8.73 27.42
N ARG A 8 3.21 8.09 28.04
CA ARG A 8 2.71 6.78 27.59
C ARG A 8 2.17 6.81 26.17
N HIS A 9 1.39 7.82 25.81
CA HIS A 9 0.86 7.98 24.45
C HIS A 9 1.98 8.21 23.42
N VAL A 10 2.98 9.02 23.73
CA VAL A 10 4.13 9.26 22.83
C VAL A 10 4.92 7.97 22.59
N ILE A 11 5.20 7.20 23.64
CA ILE A 11 5.91 5.92 23.52
C ILE A 11 5.12 4.95 22.65
N LEU A 12 3.82 4.80 22.88
CA LEU A 12 2.97 3.92 22.08
C LEU A 12 2.91 4.35 20.60
N PHE A 13 2.83 5.66 20.34
CA PHE A 13 2.83 6.18 18.97
C PHE A 13 4.13 5.84 18.24
N ILE A 14 5.28 5.99 18.91
CA ILE A 14 6.59 5.62 18.35
C ILE A 14 6.67 4.11 18.10
N CYS A 15 6.27 3.28 19.06
CA CYS A 15 6.26 1.82 18.90
C CYS A 15 5.41 1.37 17.72
N VAL A 16 4.15 1.85 17.61
CA VAL A 16 3.24 1.50 16.51
C VAL A 16 3.80 1.94 15.16
N THR A 17 4.41 3.12 15.09
CA THR A 17 5.02 3.63 13.85
C THR A 17 6.23 2.76 13.44
N LEU A 18 7.04 2.32 14.39
CA LEU A 18 8.17 1.42 14.14
C LEU A 18 7.71 0.03 13.70
N GLU A 19 6.68 -0.53 14.35
CA GLU A 19 6.07 -1.80 13.95
C GLU A 19 5.53 -1.73 12.52
N LEU A 20 4.84 -0.63 12.18
CA LEU A 20 4.33 -0.41 10.83
C LEU A 20 5.48 -0.28 9.82
N ALA A 21 6.54 0.48 10.13
CA ALA A 21 7.70 0.61 9.27
C ALA A 21 8.38 -0.74 9.02
N PHE A 22 8.54 -1.56 10.06
CA PHE A 22 9.15 -2.88 9.97
C PHE A 22 8.37 -3.83 9.06
N VAL A 23 7.03 -3.78 9.10
CA VAL A 23 6.16 -4.61 8.24
C VAL A 23 6.04 -4.03 6.83
N CYS A 24 5.97 -2.70 6.67
CA CYS A 24 5.71 -2.05 5.39
C CYS A 24 6.91 -2.08 4.44
N ILE A 25 8.15 -1.99 4.93
CA ILE A 25 9.35 -2.05 4.08
C ILE A 25 9.40 -3.35 3.26
N PRO A 26 9.35 -4.55 3.87
CA PRO A 26 9.34 -5.80 3.10
C PRO A 26 8.05 -5.96 2.29
N ALA A 27 6.90 -5.49 2.78
CA ALA A 27 5.65 -5.53 2.01
C ALA A 27 5.75 -4.72 0.72
N ASN A 28 6.34 -3.52 0.76
CA ASN A 28 6.57 -2.71 -0.44
C ASN A 28 7.54 -3.37 -1.41
N TYR A 29 8.64 -3.93 -0.90
CA TYR A 29 9.60 -4.68 -1.71
C TYR A 29 8.96 -5.90 -2.39
N ILE A 30 8.22 -6.72 -1.64
CA ILE A 30 7.49 -7.86 -2.21
C ILE A 30 6.47 -7.38 -3.23
N THR A 31 5.80 -6.27 -2.98
CA THR A 31 4.79 -5.72 -3.90
C THR A 31 5.43 -5.21 -5.20
N SER A 32 6.60 -4.57 -5.16
CA SER A 32 7.31 -4.13 -6.37
C SER A 32 7.76 -5.31 -7.23
N GLU A 33 8.35 -6.32 -6.60
CA GLU A 33 8.76 -7.54 -7.30
C GLU A 33 7.55 -8.31 -7.84
N ALA A 34 6.47 -8.40 -7.06
CA ALA A 34 5.22 -9.03 -7.49
C ALA A 34 4.56 -8.28 -8.65
N MET A 35 4.69 -6.95 -8.72
CA MET A 35 4.23 -6.16 -9.87
C MET A 35 5.03 -6.48 -11.13
N ALA A 36 6.36 -6.56 -11.04
CA ALA A 36 7.19 -6.91 -12.20
C ALA A 36 6.86 -8.31 -12.75
N VAL A 37 6.65 -9.29 -11.86
CA VAL A 37 6.18 -10.63 -12.24
C VAL A 37 4.77 -10.58 -12.81
N SER A 38 3.88 -9.81 -12.18
CA SER A 38 2.49 -9.63 -12.62
C SER A 38 2.42 -9.03 -14.02
N ASP A 39 3.25 -8.05 -14.34
CA ASP A 39 3.32 -7.41 -15.66
C ASP A 39 3.83 -8.40 -16.71
N ALA A 40 4.88 -9.16 -16.42
CA ALA A 40 5.37 -10.22 -17.30
C ALA A 40 4.29 -11.29 -17.57
N VAL A 41 3.51 -11.65 -16.53
CA VAL A 41 2.37 -12.55 -16.67
C VAL A 41 1.23 -11.88 -17.44
N TYR A 42 1.00 -10.57 -17.28
CA TYR A 42 -0.03 -9.83 -17.98
C TYR A 42 0.19 -9.82 -19.50
N TYR A 43 1.44 -9.68 -19.94
CA TYR A 43 1.85 -9.79 -21.34
C TYR A 43 1.92 -11.24 -21.83
N SER A 44 2.00 -12.22 -20.93
CA SER A 44 1.81 -13.63 -21.28
C SER A 44 0.33 -13.87 -21.59
N ASN A 45 -0.04 -14.86 -22.41
CA ASN A 45 -1.43 -15.10 -22.81
C ASN A 45 -2.29 -15.73 -21.66
N TRP A 46 -2.20 -15.19 -20.44
CA TRP A 46 -2.82 -15.69 -19.21
C TRP A 46 -4.36 -15.70 -19.25
N TYR A 47 -4.97 -14.88 -20.10
CA TYR A 47 -6.40 -14.93 -20.35
C TYR A 47 -6.84 -16.21 -21.07
N SER A 48 -5.97 -16.77 -21.92
CA SER A 48 -6.23 -17.98 -22.69
C SER A 48 -6.04 -19.26 -21.89
N HIS A 49 -5.30 -19.21 -20.77
CA HIS A 49 -5.19 -20.32 -19.84
C HIS A 49 -6.19 -20.15 -18.68
N HIS A 50 -7.06 -21.14 -18.50
CA HIS A 50 -8.13 -21.13 -17.51
C HIS A 50 -7.59 -21.43 -16.10
N CYS A 51 -6.73 -20.56 -15.56
CA CYS A 51 -6.19 -20.65 -14.20
C CYS A 51 -6.84 -19.61 -13.28
N PRO A 52 -8.10 -19.81 -12.83
CA PRO A 52 -8.81 -18.86 -11.96
C PRO A 52 -8.06 -18.57 -10.65
N SER A 53 -7.25 -19.52 -10.17
CA SER A 53 -6.43 -19.38 -8.96
C SER A 53 -5.34 -18.31 -9.05
N LEU A 54 -4.87 -17.97 -10.26
CA LEU A 54 -3.87 -16.93 -10.46
C LEU A 54 -4.53 -15.56 -10.74
N LYS A 55 -5.73 -15.55 -11.32
CA LYS A 55 -6.45 -14.31 -11.69
C LYS A 55 -6.83 -13.47 -10.47
N VAL A 56 -7.35 -14.12 -9.43
CA VAL A 56 -7.81 -13.45 -8.20
C VAL A 56 -6.67 -12.74 -7.46
N PRO A 57 -5.55 -13.40 -7.11
CA PRO A 57 -4.44 -12.73 -6.43
C PRO A 57 -3.78 -11.64 -7.30
N LEU A 58 -3.69 -11.85 -8.62
CA LEU A 58 -3.15 -10.86 -9.55
C LEU A 58 -3.98 -9.57 -9.56
N LEU A 59 -5.31 -9.69 -9.68
CA LEU A 59 -6.22 -8.54 -9.61
C LEU A 59 -6.13 -7.83 -8.26
N LEU A 60 -6.02 -8.58 -7.15
CA LEU A 60 -5.88 -7.99 -5.82
C LEU A 60 -4.56 -7.22 -5.68
N ILE A 61 -3.45 -7.74 -6.19
CA ILE A 61 -2.14 -7.05 -6.17
C ILE A 61 -2.19 -5.78 -7.02
N MET A 62 -2.77 -5.84 -8.22
CA MET A 62 -2.97 -4.67 -9.08
C MET A 62 -3.88 -3.61 -8.42
N GLN A 63 -4.98 -4.02 -7.79
CA GLN A 63 -5.89 -3.11 -7.06
C GLN A 63 -5.25 -2.53 -5.80
N ARG A 64 -4.34 -3.28 -5.15
CA ARG A 64 -3.56 -2.81 -3.99
C ARG A 64 -2.47 -1.83 -4.42
N SER A 65 -1.85 -2.02 -5.58
CA SER A 65 -0.86 -1.10 -6.15
C SER A 65 -1.48 0.21 -6.65
N GLN A 66 -2.69 0.15 -7.21
CA GLN A 66 -3.47 1.35 -7.58
C GLN A 66 -3.97 2.13 -6.36
N ASN A 67 -4.06 1.48 -5.20
CA ASN A 67 -4.10 2.19 -3.93
C ASN A 67 -2.68 2.59 -3.58
N GLU A 68 -2.21 3.66 -4.20
CA GLU A 68 -1.11 4.45 -3.67
C GLU A 68 -1.32 4.52 -2.15
N ILE A 69 -0.33 4.12 -1.36
CA ILE A 69 -0.30 4.35 0.09
C ILE A 69 -0.12 5.86 0.30
N THR A 70 -1.00 6.65 -0.29
CA THR A 70 -1.45 7.90 0.29
C THR A 70 -2.08 7.46 1.60
N LEU A 71 -1.29 7.51 2.67
CA LEU A 71 -1.80 7.66 4.01
C LEU A 71 -2.77 8.84 3.96
N LYS A 72 -4.03 8.55 3.63
CA LYS A 72 -5.17 9.40 3.86
C LYS A 72 -5.30 9.45 5.37
N GLY A 73 -4.43 10.22 6.02
CA GLY A 73 -4.66 10.71 7.36
C GLY A 73 -5.97 11.48 7.33
N GLY A 74 -7.07 10.76 7.59
CA GLY A 74 -8.40 11.35 7.73
C GLY A 74 -9.07 11.87 6.45
N GLY A 75 -8.85 11.30 5.26
CA GLY A 75 -9.74 11.52 4.11
C GLY A 75 -9.89 12.96 3.58
N LEU A 76 -8.93 13.87 3.79
CA LEU A 76 -9.17 15.28 3.50
C LEU A 76 -8.53 15.88 2.24
N VAL A 77 -7.50 15.33 1.60
CA VAL A 77 -6.88 16.07 0.49
C VAL A 77 -6.22 15.16 -0.55
N THR A 78 -6.86 15.05 -1.73
CA THR A 78 -6.17 14.85 -3.01
C THR A 78 -5.87 16.24 -3.58
N ILE A 79 -4.66 16.78 -3.37
CA ILE A 79 -4.22 17.93 -4.18
C ILE A 79 -3.81 17.36 -5.53
N ASN A 80 -4.76 17.26 -6.45
CA ASN A 80 -4.41 17.33 -7.86
C ASN A 80 -3.94 18.76 -8.12
N ALA A 81 -2.63 18.99 -8.07
CA ALA A 81 -2.00 20.28 -8.37
C ALA A 81 -2.07 20.66 -9.86
N GLY A 82 -3.03 20.12 -10.62
CA GLY A 82 -3.23 20.36 -12.06
C GLY A 82 -4.51 21.13 -12.41
N THR A 83 -5.36 21.51 -11.44
CA THR A 83 -6.65 22.17 -11.71
C THR A 83 -6.76 23.63 -11.28
N VAL A 84 -5.68 24.23 -10.77
CA VAL A 84 -5.62 25.69 -10.47
C VAL A 84 -4.98 26.51 -11.60
N VAL A 85 -4.74 25.90 -12.76
CA VAL A 85 -4.25 26.60 -13.97
C VAL A 85 -5.02 26.16 -15.23
N ASN A 86 -6.34 26.32 -15.21
CA ASN A 86 -7.12 26.60 -16.42
C ASN A 86 -8.40 27.35 -16.07
#